data_AF-A0A851DF33-F1
#
_entry.id   AF-A0A851DF33-F1
#
_cell.length_a   1.000
_cell.length_b   1.000
_cell.length_c   1.000
_cell.angle_alpha   90.00
_cell.angle_beta   90.00
_cell.angle_gamma   90.00
#
_symmetry.space_group_name_H-M   'P 1'
#
loop_
_entity.id
_entity.type
_entity.pdbx_description
1 polymer ?
#
loop_
_entity_poly.entity_id
_entity_poly.type
_entity_poly.pdbx_seq_one_letter_code
_entity_poly.pdbx_strand_id
1 'polypeptide(L)'
;GNPVLPTAVNITWSSINFKTILQWQPKPSGYFYTVEIHGQTSDTKKKCILTTETECDVTDVLRNVKETYTAHILSVTSSGMDNFEEPPFAVSEKFTPYNQTVLGKPEIQNYTQKGSKLNVAFQDPLTPYTFPNGSFQSVRDIFQHDLEYKLYYWKDQSSGKKDAITKGHTFEVSVDSAKNYCFYTQGSIPSRRENRNGQESVVLCTSIGRNILD
;
A
#
# COMPACT_ATOMS: atom_id res chain seq x y z
N GLY A 1 -38.04 -5.08 24.66
CA GLY A 1 -37.52 -5.25 23.29
C GLY A 1 -36.02 -5.36 23.38
N ASN A 2 -35.39 -6.26 22.63
CA ASN A 2 -33.93 -6.33 22.57
C ASN A 2 -33.42 -4.98 22.05
N PRO A 3 -32.45 -4.34 22.72
CA PRO A 3 -31.90 -3.08 22.24
C PRO A 3 -31.24 -3.30 20.88
N VAL A 4 -31.65 -2.54 19.87
CA VAL A 4 -31.02 -2.55 18.54
C VAL A 4 -29.59 -2.06 18.70
N LEU A 5 -28.62 -2.90 18.35
CA LEU A 5 -27.21 -2.54 18.46
C LEU A 5 -26.86 -1.44 17.43
N PRO A 6 -26.02 -0.45 17.80
CA PRO A 6 -25.57 0.57 16.85
C PRO A 6 -24.74 -0.07 15.73
N THR A 7 -24.95 0.36 14.49
CA THR A 7 -24.12 -0.07 13.36
C THR A 7 -22.86 0.77 13.23
N ALA A 8 -21.83 0.18 12.63
CA ALA A 8 -20.61 0.91 12.30
C ALA A 8 -20.87 2.00 11.26
N VAL A 9 -20.07 3.07 11.32
CA VAL A 9 -20.07 4.19 10.37
C VAL A 9 -18.63 4.54 10.00
N ASN A 10 -18.46 5.37 8.96
CA ASN A 10 -17.14 5.82 8.49
C ASN A 10 -16.18 4.65 8.23
N ILE A 11 -16.68 3.59 7.58
CA ILE A 11 -15.88 2.40 7.29
C ILE A 11 -14.90 2.74 6.16
N THR A 12 -13.61 2.67 6.44
CA THR A 12 -12.55 3.02 5.49
C THR A 12 -11.55 1.89 5.32
N TRP A 13 -11.10 1.70 4.07
CA TRP A 13 -10.01 0.81 3.72
C TRP A 13 -8.68 1.58 3.74
N SER A 14 -7.75 1.18 4.59
CA SER A 14 -6.36 1.64 4.57
C SER A 14 -5.48 0.54 3.98
N SER A 15 -4.89 0.77 2.81
CA SER A 15 -4.10 -0.24 2.12
C SER A 15 -2.82 0.31 1.50
N ILE A 16 -1.68 -0.25 1.90
CA ILE A 16 -0.36 0.04 1.34
C ILE A 16 0.40 -1.26 1.09
N ASN A 17 0.95 -1.43 -0.12
CA ASN A 17 1.62 -2.66 -0.53
C ASN A 17 0.83 -3.93 -0.18
N PHE A 18 -0.50 -3.88 -0.37
CA PHE A 18 -1.45 -4.94 -0.06
C PHE A 18 -1.65 -5.26 1.44
N LYS A 19 -0.89 -4.67 2.36
CA LYS A 19 -1.26 -4.65 3.78
C LYS A 19 -2.52 -3.81 3.93
N THR A 20 -3.63 -4.44 4.32
CA THR A 20 -4.96 -3.83 4.29
C THR A 20 -5.64 -3.92 5.64
N ILE A 21 -5.95 -2.77 6.22
CA ILE A 21 -6.61 -2.60 7.51
C ILE A 21 -7.93 -1.86 7.28
N LEU A 22 -9.02 -2.44 7.76
CA LEU A 22 -10.31 -1.77 7.87
C LEU A 22 -10.35 -0.95 9.14
N GLN A 23 -10.96 0.23 9.08
CA GLN A 23 -11.18 1.10 10.23
C GLN A 23 -12.62 1.62 10.19
N TRP A 24 -13.24 1.80 11.36
CA TRP A 24 -14.60 2.29 11.47
C TRP A 24 -14.85 3.00 12.81
N GLN A 25 -16.08 3.43 13.04
CA GLN A 25 -16.56 4.03 14.28
C GLN A 25 -17.96 3.53 14.59
N PRO A 26 -18.50 3.71 15.81
CA PRO A 26 -17.84 4.14 17.03
C PRO A 26 -17.15 2.98 17.77
N LYS A 27 -16.37 3.32 18.82
CA LYS A 27 -15.87 2.31 19.76
C LYS A 27 -17.06 1.67 20.49
N PRO A 28 -17.16 0.33 20.52
CA PRO A 28 -18.33 -0.32 21.05
C PRO A 28 -18.34 -0.24 22.59
N SER A 29 -19.54 -0.15 23.17
CA SER A 29 -19.76 -0.11 24.62
C SER A 29 -20.94 -1.00 24.98
N GLY A 30 -20.66 -2.16 25.56
CA GLY A 30 -21.68 -3.18 25.87
C GLY A 30 -22.07 -4.07 24.66
N TYR A 31 -21.30 -4.01 23.57
CA TYR A 31 -21.42 -4.88 22.40
C TYR A 31 -20.05 -5.06 21.74
N PHE A 32 -19.97 -5.84 20.66
CA PHE A 32 -18.74 -6.13 19.92
C PHE A 32 -18.97 -6.03 18.42
N TYR A 33 -17.88 -6.01 17.66
CA TYR A 33 -17.92 -6.15 16.21
C TYR A 33 -17.41 -7.53 15.76
N THR A 34 -17.93 -8.00 14.63
CA THR A 34 -17.33 -9.07 13.84
C THR A 34 -17.27 -8.63 12.39
N VAL A 35 -16.13 -8.80 11.74
CA VAL A 35 -15.94 -8.40 10.34
C VAL A 35 -16.18 -9.61 9.43
N GLU A 36 -16.99 -9.43 8.40
CA GLU A 36 -17.12 -10.36 7.30
C GLU A 36 -16.61 -9.72 6.01
N ILE A 37 -15.71 -10.42 5.32
CA ILE A 37 -15.21 -10.02 4.01
C ILE A 37 -15.94 -10.84 2.95
N HIS A 38 -16.62 -10.13 2.06
CA HIS A 38 -17.39 -10.68 0.95
C HIS A 38 -16.66 -10.37 -0.36
N GLY A 39 -16.25 -11.42 -1.07
CA GLY A 39 -15.74 -11.33 -2.44
C GLY A 39 -16.82 -11.61 -3.47
N GLN A 40 -16.60 -11.25 -4.73
CA GLN A 40 -17.51 -11.60 -5.84
C GLN A 40 -17.53 -13.11 -6.16
N THR A 41 -16.41 -13.78 -5.93
CA THR A 41 -16.17 -15.20 -6.25
C THR A 41 -15.61 -15.98 -5.06
N SER A 42 -14.99 -15.30 -4.10
CA SER A 42 -14.45 -15.91 -2.89
C SER A 42 -15.54 -16.14 -1.84
N ASP A 43 -15.45 -17.25 -1.12
CA ASP A 43 -16.29 -17.51 0.06
C ASP A 43 -16.14 -16.38 1.09
N THR A 44 -17.25 -16.04 1.76
CA THR A 44 -17.24 -15.10 2.87
C THR A 44 -16.26 -15.55 3.96
N LYS A 45 -15.39 -14.64 4.42
CA LYS A 45 -14.44 -14.89 5.51
C LYS A 45 -14.71 -13.99 6.71
N LYS A 46 -14.77 -14.59 7.90
CA LYS A 46 -14.88 -13.85 9.17
C LYS A 46 -13.50 -13.45 9.70
N LYS A 47 -13.38 -12.24 10.21
CA LYS A 47 -12.18 -11.67 10.84
C LYS A 47 -12.57 -10.85 12.07
N CYS A 48 -11.60 -10.66 12.98
CA CYS A 48 -11.77 -9.85 14.18
C CYS A 48 -13.08 -10.13 14.93
N ILE A 49 -13.29 -11.40 15.25
CA ILE A 49 -14.53 -11.91 15.84
C ILE A 49 -14.66 -11.40 17.28
N LEU A 50 -15.84 -10.88 17.62
CA LEU A 50 -16.15 -10.31 18.94
C LEU A 50 -15.10 -9.29 19.42
N THR A 51 -14.65 -8.42 18.52
CA THR A 51 -13.66 -7.39 18.83
C THR A 51 -14.28 -6.15 19.45
N THR A 52 -13.56 -5.54 20.39
CA THR A 52 -13.83 -4.18 20.89
C THR A 52 -13.05 -3.11 20.14
N GLU A 53 -12.14 -3.52 19.26
CA GLU A 53 -11.38 -2.62 18.42
C GLU A 53 -12.25 -2.07 17.29
N THR A 54 -11.84 -0.92 16.79
CA THR A 54 -12.46 -0.26 15.64
C THR A 54 -11.58 -0.32 14.41
N GLU A 55 -10.70 -1.34 14.37
CA GLU A 55 -9.89 -1.68 13.23
C GLU A 55 -9.72 -3.19 13.10
N CYS A 56 -9.45 -3.66 11.89
CA CYS A 56 -9.22 -5.06 11.60
C CYS A 56 -8.25 -5.26 10.45
N ASP A 57 -7.16 -5.99 10.69
CA ASP A 57 -6.28 -6.46 9.64
C ASP A 57 -6.94 -7.63 8.89
N VAL A 58 -7.21 -7.39 7.62
CA VAL A 58 -7.88 -8.32 6.70
C VAL A 58 -6.99 -8.73 5.54
N THR A 59 -5.69 -8.44 5.62
CA THR A 59 -4.71 -8.69 4.56
C THR A 59 -4.73 -10.13 4.05
N ASP A 60 -4.82 -11.11 4.96
CA ASP A 60 -4.73 -12.54 4.68
C ASP A 60 -5.94 -13.10 3.92
N VAL A 61 -7.10 -12.42 3.98
CA VAL A 61 -8.33 -12.82 3.29
C VAL A 61 -8.53 -12.13 1.95
N LEU A 62 -7.64 -11.20 1.57
CA LEU A 62 -7.68 -10.45 0.29
C LEU A 62 -6.64 -10.94 -0.73
N ARG A 63 -6.24 -12.23 -0.66
CA ARG A 63 -5.17 -12.78 -1.51
C ARG A 63 -5.47 -12.72 -3.01
N ASN A 64 -6.73 -12.79 -3.41
CA ASN A 64 -7.11 -12.56 -4.81
C ASN A 64 -7.17 -11.06 -5.08
N VAL A 65 -6.00 -10.46 -5.32
CA VAL A 65 -5.85 -9.01 -5.41
C VAL A 65 -6.68 -8.36 -6.53
N LYS A 66 -7.09 -9.11 -7.56
CA LYS A 66 -7.90 -8.62 -8.69
C LYS A 66 -9.40 -8.62 -8.41
N GLU A 67 -9.82 -9.28 -7.34
CA GLU A 67 -11.21 -9.34 -6.93
C GLU A 67 -11.65 -8.05 -6.22
N THR A 68 -12.94 -7.74 -6.32
CA THR A 68 -13.53 -6.62 -5.57
C THR A 68 -14.23 -7.16 -4.34
N TYR A 69 -13.92 -6.56 -3.21
CA TYR A 69 -14.43 -6.95 -1.90
C TYR A 69 -15.32 -5.87 -1.33
N THR A 70 -16.21 -6.29 -0.43
CA THR A 70 -16.93 -5.44 0.52
C THR A 70 -16.74 -6.02 1.91
N ALA A 71 -16.77 -5.16 2.93
CA ALA A 71 -16.69 -5.58 4.32
C ALA A 71 -18.02 -5.29 5.00
N HIS A 72 -18.56 -6.29 5.69
CA HIS A 72 -19.71 -6.14 6.56
C HIS A 72 -19.19 -6.10 8.00
N ILE A 73 -19.52 -5.02 8.72
CA ILE A 73 -19.14 -4.86 10.12
C ILE A 73 -20.38 -5.13 10.97
N LEU A 74 -20.50 -6.37 11.44
CA LEU A 74 -21.63 -6.86 12.21
C LEU A 74 -21.50 -6.40 13.65
N SER A 75 -22.57 -5.87 14.22
CA SER A 75 -22.64 -5.51 15.64
C SER A 75 -23.35 -6.61 16.40
N VAL A 76 -22.67 -7.19 17.40
CA VAL A 76 -23.10 -8.42 18.07
C VAL A 76 -22.95 -8.33 19.59
N THR A 77 -23.72 -9.11 20.32
CA THR A 77 -23.49 -9.37 21.76
C THR A 77 -22.78 -10.72 21.94
N SER A 78 -22.21 -10.97 23.12
CA SER A 78 -21.53 -12.24 23.44
C SER A 78 -22.43 -13.48 23.32
N SER A 79 -23.75 -13.32 23.47
CA SER A 79 -24.75 -14.39 23.31
C SER A 79 -25.49 -14.35 21.96
N GLY A 80 -25.23 -13.34 21.12
CA GLY A 80 -26.02 -13.04 19.92
C GLY A 80 -25.55 -13.69 18.64
N MET A 81 -24.43 -14.42 18.66
CA MET A 81 -23.86 -15.06 17.46
C MET A 81 -24.55 -16.40 17.11
N ASP A 82 -25.26 -17.01 18.07
CA ASP A 82 -26.01 -18.27 17.92
C ASP A 82 -27.52 -18.05 17.67
N ASN A 83 -27.96 -16.80 17.49
CA ASN A 83 -29.35 -16.49 17.14
C ASN A 83 -29.58 -16.64 15.63
N PHE A 84 -30.78 -17.10 15.25
CA PHE A 84 -31.20 -17.20 13.83
C PHE A 84 -31.43 -15.84 13.14
N GLU A 85 -31.39 -14.74 13.90
CA GLU A 85 -31.60 -13.39 13.40
C GLU A 85 -30.27 -12.77 12.98
N GLU A 86 -30.20 -12.22 11.77
CA GLU A 86 -29.00 -11.59 11.24
C GLU A 86 -28.66 -10.33 12.07
N PRO A 87 -27.44 -10.24 12.63
CA PRO A 87 -27.05 -9.06 13.41
C PRO A 87 -27.05 -7.79 12.57
N PRO A 88 -27.35 -6.61 13.14
CA PRO A 88 -27.27 -5.36 12.40
C PRO A 88 -25.82 -5.10 11.94
N PHE A 89 -25.66 -4.73 10.68
CA PHE A 89 -24.34 -4.48 10.08
C PHE A 89 -24.34 -3.21 9.22
N ALA A 90 -23.14 -2.70 8.98
CA ALA A 90 -22.87 -1.70 7.97
C ALA A 90 -21.88 -2.23 6.94
N VAL A 91 -22.00 -1.74 5.71
CA VAL A 91 -21.23 -2.20 4.55
C VAL A 91 -20.21 -1.14 4.17
N SER A 92 -18.98 -1.54 3.89
CA SER A 92 -17.95 -0.65 3.36
C SER A 92 -18.13 -0.36 1.87
N GLU A 93 -17.49 0.71 1.41
CA GLU A 93 -17.29 0.91 -0.03
C GLU A 93 -16.52 -0.26 -0.66
N LYS A 94 -16.72 -0.45 -1.96
CA LYS A 94 -16.03 -1.50 -2.72
C LYS A 94 -14.52 -1.26 -2.74
N PHE A 95 -13.77 -2.35 -2.58
CA PHE A 95 -12.31 -2.33 -2.59
C PHE A 95 -11.73 -3.43 -3.48
N THR A 96 -10.98 -3.04 -4.51
CA THR A 96 -10.18 -3.92 -5.36
C THR A 96 -8.70 -3.68 -5.06
N PRO A 97 -8.00 -4.59 -4.35
CA PRO A 97 -6.61 -4.37 -3.93
C PRO A 97 -5.67 -3.96 -5.08
N TYR A 98 -5.78 -4.63 -6.24
CA TYR A 98 -4.98 -4.34 -7.44
C TYR A 98 -5.19 -2.93 -8.00
N ASN A 99 -6.34 -2.31 -7.77
CA ASN A 99 -6.64 -0.97 -8.29
C ASN A 99 -6.40 0.11 -7.23
N GLN A 100 -6.64 -0.20 -5.96
CA GLN A 100 -6.77 0.81 -4.90
C GLN A 100 -5.66 0.77 -3.85
N THR A 101 -4.88 -0.31 -3.72
CA THR A 101 -3.75 -0.31 -2.76
C THR A 101 -2.71 0.75 -3.15
N VAL A 102 -2.26 1.55 -2.19
CA VAL A 102 -1.21 2.54 -2.41
C VAL A 102 0.13 1.82 -2.57
N LEU A 103 0.92 2.24 -3.57
CA LEU A 103 2.30 1.79 -3.68
C LEU A 103 3.15 2.53 -2.64
N GLY A 104 3.78 1.79 -1.75
CA GLY A 104 4.72 2.33 -0.78
C GLY A 104 6.01 2.82 -1.43
N LYS A 105 6.81 3.55 -0.65
CA LYS A 105 8.06 4.14 -1.15
C LYS A 105 9.08 3.05 -1.53
N PRO A 106 9.69 3.11 -2.72
CA PRO A 106 10.86 2.28 -3.03
C PRO A 106 12.05 2.69 -2.17
N GLU A 107 12.93 1.74 -1.88
CA GLU A 107 14.14 1.97 -1.10
C GLU A 107 15.36 2.12 -2.01
N ILE A 108 15.99 3.29 -2.02
CA ILE A 108 17.23 3.50 -2.78
C ILE A 108 18.37 2.79 -2.06
N GLN A 109 18.93 1.77 -2.71
CA GLN A 109 19.98 0.92 -2.16
C GLN A 109 21.36 1.52 -2.39
N ASN A 110 21.58 2.07 -3.57
CA ASN A 110 22.82 2.74 -3.92
C ASN A 110 22.59 3.79 -5.01
N TYR A 111 23.53 4.73 -5.08
CA TYR A 111 23.60 5.67 -6.17
C TYR A 111 25.03 6.13 -6.36
N THR A 112 25.41 6.38 -7.61
CA THR A 112 26.76 6.86 -7.96
C THR A 112 26.69 7.83 -9.12
N GLN A 113 27.41 8.94 -9.00
CA GLN A 113 27.65 9.85 -10.12
C GLN A 113 29.10 9.69 -10.57
N LYS A 114 29.30 9.21 -11.81
CA LYS A 114 30.62 9.04 -12.41
C LYS A 114 30.67 9.79 -13.73
N GLY A 115 31.45 10.86 -13.77
CA GLY A 115 31.48 11.76 -14.92
C GLY A 115 30.10 12.33 -15.20
N SER A 116 29.61 12.16 -16.43
CA SER A 116 28.31 12.67 -16.88
C SER A 116 27.15 11.68 -16.71
N LYS A 117 27.31 10.64 -15.88
CA LYS A 117 26.27 9.63 -15.61
C LYS A 117 25.93 9.55 -14.13
N LEU A 118 24.64 9.53 -13.82
CA LEU A 118 24.08 9.20 -12.51
C LEU A 118 23.38 7.84 -12.61
N ASN A 119 23.88 6.89 -11.81
CA ASN A 119 23.26 5.58 -11.62
C ASN A 119 22.53 5.57 -10.29
N VAL A 120 21.30 5.07 -10.27
CA VAL A 120 20.49 4.87 -9.07
C VAL A 120 19.94 3.45 -9.10
N ALA A 121 20.21 2.66 -8.06
CA ALA A 121 19.59 1.35 -7.86
C ALA A 121 18.69 1.39 -6.63
N PHE A 122 17.54 0.74 -6.73
CA PHE A 122 16.54 0.70 -5.67
C PHE A 122 15.91 -0.69 -5.57
N GLN A 123 15.23 -0.94 -4.46
CA GLN A 123 14.52 -2.18 -4.20
C GLN A 123 13.01 -1.97 -4.25
N ASP A 124 12.30 -2.96 -4.79
CA ASP A 124 10.85 -2.99 -4.79
C ASP A 124 10.30 -3.12 -3.35
N PRO A 125 9.24 -2.37 -2.99
CA PRO A 125 8.55 -2.59 -1.73
C PRO A 125 8.01 -4.02 -1.62
N LEU A 126 8.18 -4.61 -0.43
CA LEU A 126 7.63 -5.93 -0.11
C LEU A 126 6.15 -5.86 0.25
N THR A 127 5.47 -6.98 0.06
CA THR A 127 4.07 -7.20 0.41
C THR A 127 3.96 -8.28 1.49
N PRO A 128 2.85 -8.36 2.24
CA PRO A 128 2.64 -9.43 3.22
C PRO A 128 2.41 -10.83 2.62
N TYR A 129 2.28 -10.95 1.30
CA TYR A 129 2.07 -12.24 0.64
C TYR A 129 3.40 -12.96 0.45
N THR A 130 3.41 -14.27 0.65
CA THR A 130 4.62 -15.09 0.53
C THR A 130 4.56 -16.01 -0.67
N PHE A 131 5.72 -16.31 -1.23
CA PHE A 131 5.92 -17.43 -2.14
C PHE A 131 5.91 -18.77 -1.37
N PRO A 132 5.80 -19.92 -2.06
CA PRO A 132 5.86 -21.24 -1.42
C PRO A 132 7.14 -21.51 -0.63
N ASN A 133 8.25 -20.84 -0.98
CA ASN A 133 9.53 -20.93 -0.27
C ASN A 133 9.59 -20.06 1.01
N GLY A 134 8.51 -19.33 1.34
CA GLY A 134 8.42 -18.47 2.52
C GLY A 134 8.93 -17.04 2.33
N SER A 135 9.54 -16.69 1.20
CA SER A 135 9.96 -15.29 0.96
C SER A 135 8.77 -14.40 0.63
N PHE A 136 8.81 -13.14 1.07
CA PHE A 136 7.78 -12.16 0.72
C PHE A 136 7.82 -11.81 -0.76
N GLN A 137 6.64 -11.71 -1.37
CA GLN A 137 6.44 -11.16 -2.70
C GLN A 137 6.62 -9.65 -2.64
N SER A 138 7.26 -9.08 -3.65
CA SER A 138 7.32 -7.65 -3.88
C SER A 138 6.09 -7.15 -4.64
N VAL A 139 5.89 -5.83 -4.69
CA VAL A 139 4.85 -5.24 -5.55
C VAL A 139 5.06 -5.56 -7.03
N ARG A 140 6.31 -5.77 -7.48
CA ARG A 140 6.66 -6.19 -8.85
C ARG A 140 6.13 -7.56 -9.18
N ASP A 141 6.19 -8.50 -8.24
CA ASP A 141 5.71 -9.88 -8.46
C ASP A 141 4.20 -9.91 -8.75
N ILE A 142 3.47 -8.95 -8.19
CA ILE A 142 2.02 -8.81 -8.36
C ILE A 142 1.64 -7.97 -9.59
N PHE A 143 2.21 -6.78 -9.74
CA PHE A 143 1.87 -5.86 -10.84
C PHE A 143 2.59 -6.16 -12.15
N GLN A 144 3.73 -6.83 -12.09
CA GLN A 144 4.50 -7.27 -13.25
C GLN A 144 4.78 -6.11 -14.23
N HIS A 145 4.22 -6.19 -15.43
CA HIS A 145 4.45 -5.24 -16.53
C HIS A 145 3.68 -3.92 -16.38
N ASP A 146 2.71 -3.86 -15.45
CA ASP A 146 1.92 -2.66 -15.16
C ASP A 146 2.68 -1.67 -14.26
N LEU A 147 3.69 -2.14 -13.54
CA LEU A 147 4.49 -1.30 -12.65
C LEU A 147 5.68 -0.69 -13.40
N GLU A 148 5.84 0.62 -13.27
CA GLU A 148 7.03 1.37 -13.66
C GLU A 148 7.53 2.20 -12.46
N TYR A 149 8.79 2.63 -12.50
CA TYR A 149 9.31 3.62 -11.57
C TYR A 149 9.68 4.89 -12.31
N LYS A 150 9.49 6.01 -11.62
CA LYS A 150 9.90 7.34 -12.08
C LYS A 150 10.99 7.87 -11.17
N LEU A 151 12.15 8.14 -11.73
CA LEU A 151 13.20 8.91 -11.08
C LEU A 151 12.94 10.38 -11.38
N TYR A 152 12.77 11.20 -10.36
CA TYR A 152 12.83 12.64 -10.50
C TYR A 152 14.18 13.13 -10.01
N TYR A 153 14.85 13.97 -10.80
CA TYR A 153 16.19 14.46 -10.49
C TYR A 153 16.37 15.91 -10.96
N TRP A 154 17.17 16.67 -10.23
CA TRP A 154 17.43 18.08 -10.52
C TRP A 154 18.85 18.44 -10.08
N LYS A 155 19.43 19.46 -10.72
CA LYS A 155 20.69 20.04 -10.26
C LYS A 155 20.49 20.60 -8.86
N ASP A 156 21.43 20.36 -7.96
CA ASP A 156 21.39 20.97 -6.63
C ASP A 156 21.28 22.50 -6.78
N GLN A 157 20.46 23.12 -5.94
CA GLN A 157 20.14 24.56 -5.97
C GLN A 157 19.46 25.07 -7.26
N SER A 158 18.86 24.18 -8.06
CA SER A 158 18.05 24.52 -9.24
C SER A 158 16.58 24.18 -9.03
N SER A 159 15.68 24.93 -9.68
CA SER A 159 14.24 24.64 -9.73
C SER A 159 13.85 23.69 -10.87
N GLY A 160 14.73 23.46 -11.85
CA GLY A 160 14.46 22.64 -13.03
C GLY A 160 14.53 21.14 -12.72
N LYS A 161 13.37 20.50 -12.61
CA LYS A 161 13.23 19.06 -12.40
C LYS A 161 13.13 18.30 -13.72
N LYS A 162 13.84 17.19 -13.82
CA LYS A 162 13.76 16.22 -14.91
C LYS A 162 13.23 14.90 -14.37
N ASP A 163 12.68 14.08 -15.26
CA ASP A 163 12.26 12.72 -14.94
C ASP A 163 12.82 11.68 -15.92
N ALA A 164 12.88 10.44 -15.45
CA ALA A 164 13.20 9.26 -16.25
C ALA A 164 12.34 8.09 -15.77
N ILE A 165 12.05 7.14 -16.66
CA ILE A 165 11.19 5.99 -16.39
C ILE A 165 11.98 4.69 -16.59
N THR A 166 11.76 3.71 -15.72
CA THR A 166 12.28 2.34 -15.88
C THR A 166 11.22 1.33 -15.49
N LYS A 167 11.27 0.15 -16.10
CA LYS A 167 10.52 -1.04 -15.64
C LYS A 167 11.38 -2.03 -14.83
N GLY A 168 12.68 -1.74 -14.71
CA GLY A 168 13.62 -2.51 -13.90
C GLY A 168 13.86 -1.90 -12.52
N HIS A 169 15.06 -2.13 -11.97
CA HIS A 169 15.49 -1.71 -10.63
C HIS A 169 16.55 -0.62 -10.63
N THR A 170 16.90 -0.13 -11.82
CA THR A 170 17.99 0.83 -12.01
C THR A 170 17.59 1.94 -12.97
N PHE A 171 18.17 3.10 -12.72
CA PHE A 171 18.20 4.23 -13.63
C PHE A 171 19.65 4.55 -13.98
N GLU A 172 19.89 4.83 -15.26
CA GLU A 172 21.12 5.46 -15.74
C GLU A 172 20.69 6.74 -16.49
N VAL A 173 21.02 7.92 -15.94
CA VAL A 173 20.64 9.21 -16.52
C VAL A 173 21.86 10.10 -16.75
N SER A 174 21.81 10.86 -17.85
CA SER A 174 22.86 11.82 -18.20
C SER A 174 22.76 13.09 -17.37
N VAL A 175 23.87 13.48 -16.74
CA VAL A 175 24.00 14.61 -15.83
C VAL A 175 25.23 15.45 -16.16
N ASP A 176 25.25 16.68 -15.66
CA ASP A 176 26.40 17.58 -15.73
C ASP A 176 27.48 17.11 -14.74
N SER A 177 28.68 16.80 -15.24
CA SER A 177 29.77 16.23 -14.44
C SER A 177 30.35 17.16 -13.39
N ALA A 178 30.05 18.47 -13.44
CA ALA A 178 30.53 19.46 -12.50
C ALA A 178 29.47 19.88 -11.47
N LYS A 179 28.28 19.26 -11.48
CA LYS A 179 27.14 19.66 -10.64
C LYS A 179 26.60 18.49 -9.84
N ASN A 180 26.36 18.73 -8.55
CA ASN A 180 25.59 17.81 -7.71
C ASN A 180 24.14 17.73 -8.18
N TYR A 181 23.51 16.60 -7.94
CA TYR A 181 22.12 16.34 -8.27
C TYR A 181 21.40 15.77 -7.05
N CYS A 182 20.18 16.25 -6.83
CA CYS A 182 19.25 15.65 -5.89
C CYS A 182 18.17 14.89 -6.65
N PHE A 183 17.68 13.82 -6.07
CA PHE A 183 16.72 12.93 -6.72
C PHE A 183 15.90 12.13 -5.71
N TYR A 184 14.76 11.64 -6.17
CA TYR A 184 13.95 10.62 -5.50
C TYR A 184 13.27 9.74 -6.55
N THR A 185 12.83 8.55 -6.15
CA THR A 185 12.09 7.61 -7.00
C THR A 185 10.72 7.31 -6.41
N GLN A 186 9.74 7.05 -7.27
CA GLN A 186 8.40 6.60 -6.87
C GLN A 186 7.85 5.57 -7.87
N GLY A 187 7.07 4.61 -7.37
CA GLY A 187 6.35 3.65 -8.21
C GLY A 187 5.17 4.30 -8.92
N SER A 188 4.80 3.78 -10.09
CA SER A 188 3.66 4.24 -10.87
C SER A 188 3.00 3.05 -11.58
N ILE A 189 1.67 3.02 -11.60
CA ILE A 189 0.87 2.11 -12.42
C ILE A 189 0.06 2.97 -13.39
N PRO A 190 0.55 3.20 -14.62
CA PRO A 190 -0.03 4.18 -15.53
C PRO A 190 -1.50 3.96 -15.89
N SER A 191 -1.96 2.71 -15.85
CA SER A 191 -3.33 2.31 -16.16
C SER A 191 -4.33 2.71 -15.09
N ARG A 192 -3.88 2.99 -13.85
CA ARG A 192 -4.77 3.41 -12.76
C ARG A 192 -5.20 4.86 -12.91
N ARG A 193 -6.46 5.12 -12.52
CA ARG A 193 -7.03 6.48 -12.41
C ARG A 193 -6.68 7.13 -11.08
N GLU A 194 -6.89 6.41 -9.99
CA GLU A 194 -6.56 6.80 -8.61
C GLU A 194 -5.36 5.99 -8.12
N ASN A 195 -4.63 6.50 -7.13
CA ASN A 195 -3.43 5.83 -6.60
C ASN A 195 -2.47 5.37 -7.71
N ARG A 196 -2.37 6.21 -8.77
CA ARG A 196 -1.53 5.99 -9.95
C ARG A 196 -0.06 6.06 -9.57
N ASN A 197 0.33 7.09 -8.83
CA ASN A 197 1.69 7.25 -8.31
C ASN A 197 1.71 6.82 -6.84
N GLY A 198 2.78 6.12 -6.45
CA GLY A 198 3.05 5.73 -5.08
C GLY A 198 3.66 6.83 -4.24
N GLN A 199 4.08 6.46 -3.03
CA GLN A 199 4.85 7.32 -2.15
C GLN A 199 6.25 7.58 -2.72
N GLU A 200 6.76 8.78 -2.47
CA GLU A 200 8.10 9.19 -2.84
C GLU A 200 9.13 8.54 -1.91
N SER A 201 10.26 8.10 -2.47
CA SER A 201 11.43 7.76 -1.68
C SER A 201 11.98 9.00 -0.97
N VAL A 202 12.91 8.77 -0.05
CA VAL A 202 13.72 9.86 0.49
C VAL A 202 14.45 10.59 -0.65
N VAL A 203 14.59 11.91 -0.50
CA VAL A 203 15.43 12.71 -1.38
C VAL A 203 16.88 12.48 -1.00
N LEU A 204 17.70 12.08 -1.99
CA LEU A 204 19.14 11.91 -1.84
C LEU A 204 19.85 12.84 -2.80
N CYS A 205 21.05 13.28 -2.42
CA CYS A 205 21.87 14.16 -3.24
C CYS A 205 23.25 13.55 -3.46
N THR A 206 23.80 13.74 -4.65
CA THR A 206 25.19 13.41 -4.97
C THR A 206 26.12 14.45 -4.36
N SER A 207 27.37 14.04 -4.13
CA SER A 207 28.44 14.93 -3.72
C SER A 207 29.67 14.66 -4.58
N ILE A 208 29.86 15.47 -5.61
CA ILE A 208 31.04 15.43 -6.46
C ILE A 208 32.20 16.03 -5.66
N GLY A 209 33.07 15.17 -5.14
CA GLY A 209 34.33 15.61 -4.54
C GLY A 209 34.27 16.04 -3.07
N ARG A 210 33.64 15.27 -2.19
CA ARG A 210 34.17 15.16 -0.81
C ARG A 210 35.06 13.92 -0.76
N ASN A 211 36.35 14.12 -1.05
CA ASN A 211 37.34 13.33 -0.31
C ASN A 211 37.01 13.60 1.15
N ILE A 212 36.47 12.61 1.87
CA ILE A 212 36.49 12.64 3.32
C ILE A 212 37.96 12.49 3.69
N LEU A 213 38.62 13.63 3.81
CA LEU A 213 39.80 13.80 4.64
C LEU A 213 39.32 14.69 5.79
N ASP A 214 38.83 14.04 6.83
CA ASP A 214 39.04 14.41 8.23
C ASP A 214 39.24 13.10 9.00
#